data_AF-A0A165KET4-F1
#
_entry.id   AF-A0A165KET4-F1
#
_cell.length_a   1.000
_cell.length_b   1.000
_cell.length_c   1.000
_cell.angle_alpha   90.00
_cell.angle_beta   90.00
_cell.angle_gamma   90.00
#
_symmetry.space_group_name_H-M   'P 1'
#
loop_
_entity.id
_entity.type
_entity.pdbx_description
1 polymer ?
#
loop_
_entity_poly.entity_id
_entity_poly.type
_entity_poly.pdbx_seq_one_letter_code
_entity_poly.pdbx_strand_id
1 'polypeptide(L)'
;MLSTPRSAPTRLGAVISHLRAAALLTTEQDEGRRSDETAATDVVVQLNTNLSTELLCTPATLVTELKGGDVPFAHTGGQMLVEREVQGVVFSIALWNASLLLTIRAVGHAIVCGNAVGDPQLWPLVWYGQVVRSSLLA
;
A
#
# COMPACT_ATOMS: atom_id res chain seq x y z
N MET A 1 -17.73 -15.80 22.34
CA MET A 1 -17.12 -16.46 21.18
C MET A 1 -16.13 -15.45 20.59
N LEU A 2 -14.89 -15.44 21.09
CA LEU A 2 -13.89 -14.48 20.63
C LEU A 2 -13.56 -14.80 19.16
N SER A 3 -13.82 -13.86 18.26
CA SER A 3 -13.34 -13.92 16.89
C SER A 3 -11.81 -14.05 16.94
N THR A 4 -11.29 -15.14 16.40
CA THR A 4 -9.85 -15.30 16.21
C THR A 4 -9.32 -14.13 15.36
N PRO A 5 -8.19 -13.50 15.72
CA PRO A 5 -7.61 -12.45 14.90
C PRO A 5 -7.24 -13.06 13.55
N ARG A 6 -7.92 -12.61 12.50
CA ARG A 6 -7.59 -12.93 11.10
C ARG A 6 -6.17 -12.42 10.88
N SER A 7 -5.23 -13.33 10.65
CA SER A 7 -3.79 -13.04 10.60
C SER A 7 -3.46 -12.08 9.45
N ALA A 8 -3.61 -10.78 9.68
CA ALA A 8 -3.05 -9.72 8.84
C ALA A 8 -1.53 -9.65 9.09
N PRO A 9 -0.71 -9.25 8.09
CA PRO A 9 0.69 -8.95 8.35
C PRO A 9 0.78 -7.95 9.51
N THR A 10 1.57 -8.28 10.53
CA THR A 10 1.80 -7.38 11.66
C THR A 10 2.24 -6.02 11.12
N ARG A 11 1.69 -4.92 11.64
CA ARG A 11 2.02 -3.54 11.19
C ARG A 11 3.53 -3.29 11.09
N LEU A 12 4.31 -3.92 11.97
CA LEU A 12 5.77 -3.90 11.97
C LEU A 12 6.41 -4.54 10.71
N GLY A 13 5.84 -5.64 10.20
CA GLY A 13 6.28 -6.26 8.95
C GLY A 13 6.04 -5.36 7.72
N ALA A 14 4.93 -4.63 7.71
CA ALA A 14 4.62 -3.66 6.65
C ALA A 14 5.55 -2.44 6.68
N VAL A 15 5.98 -2.00 7.87
CA VAL A 15 7.00 -0.95 8.02
C VAL A 15 8.34 -1.41 7.46
N ILE A 16 8.78 -2.63 7.80
CA ILE A 16 10.05 -3.18 7.30
C ILE A 16 10.02 -3.32 5.78
N SER A 17 8.90 -3.76 5.20
CA SER A 17 8.79 -3.88 3.74
C SER A 17 8.89 -2.52 3.04
N HIS A 18 8.35 -1.45 3.62
CA HIS A 18 8.47 -0.09 3.07
C HIS A 18 9.91 0.44 3.14
N LEU A 19 10.58 0.28 4.28
CA LEU A 19 11.98 0.71 4.43
C LEU A 19 12.91 -0.08 3.50
N ARG A 20 12.65 -1.38 3.34
CA ARG A 20 13.39 -2.21 2.37
C ARG A 20 13.11 -1.79 0.93
N ALA A 21 11.85 -1.50 0.58
CA ALA A 21 11.50 -1.03 -0.75
C ALA A 21 12.17 0.32 -1.07
N ALA A 22 12.22 1.24 -0.10
CA ALA A 22 12.92 2.51 -0.26
C ALA A 22 14.42 2.30 -0.53
N ALA A 23 15.06 1.41 0.24
CA ALA A 23 16.46 1.07 0.01
C ALA A 23 16.71 0.46 -1.38
N LEU A 24 15.80 -0.40 -1.86
CA LEU A 24 15.93 -1.01 -3.18
C LEU A 24 15.75 0.00 -4.33
N LEU A 25 14.83 0.97 -4.17
CA LEU A 25 14.66 2.03 -5.16
C LEU A 25 15.90 2.92 -5.28
N THR A 26 16.66 3.10 -4.21
CA THR A 26 17.93 3.85 -4.26
C THR A 26 19.07 3.07 -4.92
N THR A 27 19.00 1.74 -4.95
CA THR A 27 20.04 0.89 -5.57
C THR A 27 19.75 0.56 -7.02
N GLU A 28 18.48 0.56 -7.43
CA GLU A 28 18.03 0.23 -8.78
C GLU A 28 18.05 1.48 -9.68
N GLN A 29 19.15 1.68 -10.42
CA GLN A 29 19.24 2.71 -11.48
C GLN A 29 18.59 2.23 -12.78
N ASP A 30 17.26 2.23 -12.78
CA ASP A 30 16.42 1.89 -13.94
C ASP A 30 15.82 3.16 -14.59
N GLU A 31 16.50 4.30 -14.48
CA GLU A 31 16.02 5.60 -14.99
C GLU A 31 15.64 5.53 -16.48
N GLY A 32 16.50 4.94 -17.32
CA GLY A 32 16.26 4.87 -18.77
C GLY A 32 14.99 4.12 -19.13
N ARG A 33 14.71 3.00 -18.45
CA ARG A 33 13.49 2.20 -18.68
C ARG A 33 12.23 2.98 -18.30
N ARG A 34 12.28 3.77 -17.23
CA ARG A 34 11.16 4.61 -16.78
C ARG A 34 10.96 5.83 -17.69
N SER A 35 12.03 6.42 -18.21
CA SER A 35 11.97 7.48 -19.22
C SER A 35 11.25 6.97 -20.48
N ASP A 36 11.59 5.77 -20.95
CA ASP A 36 10.96 5.14 -22.12
C ASP A 36 9.48 4.81 -21.89
N GLU A 37 9.11 4.31 -20.70
CA GLU A 37 7.71 3.97 -20.37
C GLU A 37 6.80 5.20 -20.28
N THR A 38 7.32 6.32 -19.78
CA THR A 38 6.50 7.51 -19.47
C THR A 38 6.68 8.65 -20.47
N ALA A 39 7.60 8.51 -21.43
CA ALA A 39 8.07 9.59 -22.30
C ALA A 39 8.49 10.85 -21.52
N ALA A 40 9.02 10.66 -20.31
CA ALA A 40 9.44 11.74 -19.41
C ALA A 40 10.92 12.06 -19.59
N THR A 41 11.30 13.32 -19.33
CA THR A 41 12.72 13.69 -19.31
C THR A 41 13.40 13.09 -18.08
N ASP A 42 14.70 12.85 -18.16
CA ASP A 42 15.47 12.25 -17.05
C ASP A 42 15.33 13.02 -15.74
N VAL A 43 15.21 14.36 -15.82
CA VAL A 43 14.96 15.21 -14.64
C VAL A 43 13.63 14.88 -13.97
N VAL A 44 12.57 14.67 -14.75
CA VAL A 44 11.23 14.32 -14.23
C VAL A 44 11.22 12.90 -13.68
N VAL A 45 11.90 11.96 -14.34
CA VAL A 45 12.03 10.59 -13.84
C VAL A 45 12.78 10.59 -12.50
N GLN A 46 13.91 11.30 -12.41
CA GLN A 46 14.69 11.36 -11.18
C GLN A 46 13.93 12.05 -10.04
N LEU A 47 13.20 13.12 -10.34
CA LEU A 47 12.31 13.76 -9.36
C LEU A 47 11.25 12.77 -8.85
N ASN A 48 10.60 12.04 -9.75
CA ASN A 48 9.57 11.06 -9.39
C ASN A 48 10.16 9.92 -8.55
N THR A 49 11.35 9.41 -8.88
CA THR A 49 12.03 8.35 -8.12
C THR A 49 12.42 8.82 -6.71
N ASN A 50 13.00 10.01 -6.59
CA ASN A 50 13.42 10.56 -5.30
C ASN A 50 12.22 10.79 -4.37
N LEU A 51 11.19 11.46 -4.87
CA LEU A 51 9.96 11.70 -4.10
C LEU A 51 9.24 10.38 -3.75
N SER A 52 9.28 9.38 -4.64
CA SER A 52 8.73 8.05 -4.37
C SER A 52 9.43 7.36 -3.20
N THR A 53 10.75 7.51 -3.12
CA THR A 53 11.57 6.95 -2.05
C THR A 53 11.21 7.59 -0.71
N GLU A 54 11.05 8.91 -0.67
CA GLU A 54 10.61 9.64 0.53
C GLU A 54 9.19 9.25 0.95
N LEU A 55 8.29 9.07 -0.02
CA LEU A 55 6.90 8.68 0.25
C LEU A 55 6.75 7.26 0.79
N LEU A 56 7.71 6.36 0.60
CA LEU A 56 7.70 5.05 1.26
C LEU A 56 7.98 5.16 2.76
N CYS A 57 8.81 6.11 3.18
CA CYS A 57 9.16 6.32 4.58
C CYS A 57 8.04 7.01 5.38
N THR A 58 7.29 7.90 4.73
CA THR A 58 6.22 8.69 5.36
C THR A 58 5.12 7.85 6.07
N PRO A 59 4.47 6.85 5.43
CA PRO A 59 3.45 6.06 6.09
C PRO A 59 4.02 5.17 7.21
N ALA A 60 5.30 4.77 7.10
CA ALA A 60 5.98 3.97 8.11
C ALA A 60 6.15 4.72 9.44
N THR A 61 6.34 6.04 9.44
CA THR A 61 6.42 6.84 10.68
C THR A 61 5.03 7.09 11.28
N LEU A 62 4.01 7.32 10.45
CA LEU A 62 2.65 7.60 10.91
C LEU A 62 1.97 6.40 11.58
N VAL A 63 2.48 5.18 11.39
CA VAL A 63 1.90 3.97 11.99
C VAL A 63 1.92 4.02 13.53
N THR A 64 2.88 4.74 14.13
CA THR A 64 3.00 4.87 15.59
C THR A 64 1.85 5.66 16.20
N GLU A 65 1.23 6.51 15.40
CA GLU A 65 0.10 7.37 15.80
C GLU A 65 -1.25 6.65 15.66
N LEU A 66 -1.30 5.47 15.02
CA LEU A 66 -2.50 4.67 14.85
C LEU A 66 -2.83 3.87 16.13
N LYS A 67 -3.08 4.56 17.24
CA LYS A 67 -3.46 3.96 18.52
C LYS A 67 -4.98 3.97 18.70
N GLY A 68 -5.49 2.90 19.32
CA GLY A 68 -6.81 2.91 19.95
C GLY A 68 -6.76 3.72 21.24
N GLY A 69 -7.91 4.15 21.73
CA GLY A 69 -7.98 4.96 22.94
C GLY A 69 -9.30 4.83 23.66
N ASP A 70 -9.27 5.16 24.94
CA ASP A 70 -10.46 5.22 25.79
C ASP A 70 -11.14 6.57 25.60
N VAL A 71 -12.45 6.52 25.40
CA VAL A 71 -13.29 7.71 25.26
C VAL A 71 -14.12 7.86 26.53
N PRO A 72 -14.18 9.07 27.14
CA PRO A 72 -15.00 9.28 28.33
C PRO A 72 -16.48 8.99 28.02
N PHE A 73 -17.05 8.04 28.75
CA PHE A 73 -18.42 7.61 28.60
C PHE A 73 -19.33 8.34 29.59
N ALA A 74 -20.43 8.92 29.11
CA ALA A 74 -21.28 9.81 29.91
C ALA A 74 -22.18 9.08 30.93
N HIS A 75 -22.31 7.75 30.86
CA HIS A 75 -23.15 6.96 31.76
C HIS A 75 -22.32 6.19 32.78
N THR A 76 -22.79 6.16 34.03
CA THR A 76 -22.13 5.45 35.13
C THR A 76 -22.12 3.94 34.88
N GLY A 77 -20.93 3.34 34.92
CA GLY A 77 -20.74 1.88 34.81
C GLY A 77 -20.37 1.35 33.42
N GLY A 78 -20.18 2.21 32.43
CA GLY A 78 -19.69 1.82 31.10
C GLY A 78 -18.31 2.37 30.77
N GLN A 79 -17.58 1.66 29.92
CA GLN A 79 -16.33 2.11 29.30
C GLN A 79 -16.49 2.05 27.78
N MET A 80 -15.99 3.06 27.06
CA MET A 80 -16.03 3.11 25.61
C MET A 80 -14.60 3.04 25.07
N LEU A 81 -14.31 1.94 24.38
CA LEU A 81 -13.01 1.70 23.74
C LEU A 81 -13.14 1.93 22.23
N VAL A 82 -12.20 2.67 21.66
CA VAL A 82 -12.07 2.84 20.21
C VAL A 82 -10.91 1.98 19.74
N GLU A 83 -11.23 0.89 19.04
CA GLU A 83 -10.26 0.02 18.38
C GLU A 83 -10.13 0.36 16.88
N ARG A 84 -8.94 0.13 16.32
CA ARG A 84 -8.65 0.35 14.90
C ARG A 84 -8.41 -0.97 14.21
N GLU A 85 -9.40 -1.44 13.48
CA GLU A 85 -9.33 -2.67 12.70
C GLU A 85 -8.94 -2.42 11.23
N VAL A 86 -8.49 -3.50 10.59
CA VAL A 86 -8.22 -3.54 9.16
C VAL A 86 -9.55 -3.57 8.38
N GLN A 87 -9.65 -2.78 7.31
CA GLN A 87 -10.86 -2.68 6.48
C GLN A 87 -10.96 -3.81 5.43
N GLY A 88 -9.83 -4.43 5.06
CA GLY A 88 -9.78 -5.56 4.15
C GLY A 88 -8.98 -5.24 2.87
N VAL A 89 -9.66 -5.22 1.72
CA VAL A 89 -9.04 -4.95 0.42
C VAL A 89 -9.30 -3.50 0.00
N VAL A 90 -8.24 -2.78 -0.33
CA VAL A 90 -8.30 -1.41 -0.88
C VAL A 90 -7.98 -1.47 -2.37
N PHE A 91 -8.85 -0.91 -3.19
CA PHE A 91 -8.63 -0.77 -4.63
C PHE A 91 -8.11 0.64 -4.93
N SER A 92 -6.94 0.72 -5.56
CA SER A 92 -6.26 1.99 -5.85
C SER A 92 -5.97 2.10 -7.34
N ILE A 93 -6.06 3.31 -7.89
CA ILE A 93 -5.74 3.61 -9.29
C ILE A 93 -4.75 4.77 -9.30
N ALA A 94 -3.58 4.56 -9.91
CA ALA A 94 -2.62 5.61 -10.22
C ALA A 94 -2.79 6.14 -11.66
N LEU A 95 -2.25 7.32 -11.95
CA LEU A 95 -2.25 7.91 -13.29
C LEU A 95 -0.88 7.70 -13.96
N TRP A 96 -0.89 7.63 -15.30
CA TRP A 96 0.26 7.26 -16.14
C TRP A 96 1.41 8.28 -16.14
N ASN A 97 1.17 9.52 -15.73
CA ASN A 97 2.14 10.61 -15.83
C ASN A 97 3.21 10.58 -14.72
N ALA A 98 2.94 9.88 -13.62
CA ALA A 98 3.86 9.71 -12.50
C ALA A 98 3.54 8.39 -11.78
N SER A 99 3.47 7.31 -12.56
CA SER A 99 2.92 6.01 -12.12
C SER A 99 3.58 5.51 -10.84
N LEU A 100 4.91 5.54 -10.73
CA LEU A 100 5.62 5.09 -9.52
C LEU A 100 5.21 5.90 -8.27
N LEU A 101 5.29 7.23 -8.37
CA LEU A 101 5.01 8.16 -7.28
C LEU A 101 3.56 8.07 -6.81
N LEU A 102 2.63 8.08 -7.76
CA LEU A 102 1.20 8.04 -7.49
C LEU A 102 0.77 6.67 -6.94
N THR A 103 1.36 5.58 -7.45
CA THR A 103 1.12 4.23 -6.94
C THR A 103 1.52 4.13 -5.48
N ILE A 104 2.76 4.51 -5.14
CA ILE A 104 3.26 4.48 -3.75
C ILE A 104 2.36 5.30 -2.84
N ARG A 105 1.93 6.48 -3.28
CA ARG A 105 1.02 7.33 -2.51
C ARG A 105 -0.34 6.66 -2.27
N ALA A 106 -0.89 6.02 -3.30
CA ALA A 106 -2.21 5.39 -3.25
C ALA A 106 -2.22 4.07 -2.46
N VAL A 107 -1.11 3.34 -2.42
CA VAL A 107 -1.05 2.02 -1.77
C VAL A 107 -0.36 2.04 -0.39
N GLY A 108 0.60 2.94 -0.16
CA GLY A 108 1.50 2.87 0.99
C GLY A 108 0.77 2.93 2.34
N HIS A 109 -0.17 3.87 2.49
CA HIS A 109 -0.97 4.00 3.72
C HIS A 109 -1.87 2.78 3.96
N ALA A 110 -2.45 2.23 2.90
CA ALA A 110 -3.31 1.06 3.00
C ALA A 110 -2.52 -0.17 3.45
N ILE A 111 -1.34 -0.41 2.88
CA ILE A 111 -0.47 -1.54 3.22
C ILE A 111 0.04 -1.43 4.66
N VAL A 112 0.49 -0.25 5.09
CA VAL A 112 0.97 -0.05 6.48
C VAL A 112 -0.14 -0.25 7.52
N CYS A 113 -1.38 0.11 7.18
CA CYS A 113 -2.56 -0.19 7.99
C CYS A 113 -2.95 -1.68 7.99
N GLY A 114 -2.26 -2.54 7.21
CA GLY A 114 -2.51 -3.98 7.14
C GLY A 114 -3.53 -4.39 6.08
N ASN A 115 -3.98 -3.48 5.20
CA ASN A 115 -4.91 -3.81 4.13
C ASN A 115 -4.17 -4.48 2.97
N ALA A 116 -4.86 -5.41 2.31
CA ALA A 116 -4.42 -5.89 1.00
C ALA A 116 -4.76 -4.82 -0.04
N VAL A 117 -3.86 -4.57 -0.99
CA VAL A 117 -4.07 -3.55 -2.03
C VAL A 117 -4.03 -4.18 -3.41
N GLY A 118 -4.97 -3.78 -4.25
CA GLY A 118 -5.00 -4.11 -5.66
C GLY A 118 -4.89 -2.87 -6.53
N ASP A 119 -3.91 -2.85 -7.44
CA ASP A 119 -3.74 -1.81 -8.45
C ASP A 119 -3.80 -2.44 -9.86
N PRO A 120 -4.77 -2.05 -10.70
CA PRO A 120 -4.89 -2.56 -12.06
C PRO A 120 -3.67 -2.31 -12.94
N GLN A 121 -2.82 -1.33 -12.62
CA GLN A 121 -1.59 -1.05 -13.37
C GLN A 121 -0.51 -2.13 -13.17
N LEU A 122 -0.55 -2.88 -12.06
CA LEU A 122 0.36 -4.01 -11.81
C LEU A 122 -0.06 -5.28 -12.57
N TRP A 123 -1.19 -5.26 -13.29
CA TRP A 123 -1.70 -6.38 -14.10
C TRP A 123 -1.77 -6.07 -15.60
N PRO A 124 -0.64 -5.82 -16.30
CA PRO A 124 -0.66 -5.70 -17.75
C PRO A 124 -1.02 -7.03 -18.45
N LEU A 125 -0.97 -8.19 -17.77
CA LEU A 125 -1.24 -9.51 -18.36
C LEU A 125 -2.69 -10.00 -18.24
N VAL A 126 -3.59 -9.31 -17.53
CA VAL A 126 -4.98 -9.79 -17.35
C VAL A 126 -5.94 -9.17 -18.37
N TRP A 127 -5.54 -8.09 -19.04
CA TRP A 127 -6.40 -7.39 -20.00
C TRP A 127 -6.37 -7.96 -21.43
N TYR A 128 -5.34 -8.75 -21.78
CA TYR A 128 -5.33 -9.59 -22.99
C TYR A 128 -5.54 -11.05 -22.58
N GLY A 129 -6.76 -11.53 -22.78
CA GLY A 129 -7.30 -12.69 -22.07
C GLY A 129 -6.54 -14.01 -22.22
N GLN A 130 -6.56 -14.80 -21.14
CA GLN A 130 -6.78 -16.25 -21.10
C GLN A 130 -6.77 -16.71 -19.63
N VAL A 131 -7.94 -16.93 -19.02
CA VAL A 131 -8.17 -18.05 -18.09
C VAL A 131 -9.54 -18.64 -18.41
N VAL A 132 -9.58 -19.51 -19.42
CA VAL A 132 -10.60 -20.55 -19.48
C VAL A 132 -10.19 -21.60 -18.44
N ARG A 133 -10.97 -21.73 -17.36
CA ARG A 133 -11.08 -23.02 -16.66
C ARG A 133 -12.55 -23.40 -16.64
N SER A 134 -12.92 -24.29 -17.56
CA SER A 134 -14.06 -25.17 -17.35
C SER A 134 -13.62 -26.27 -16.39
N SER A 135 -14.33 -26.45 -15.28
CA SER A 135 -14.44 -27.76 -14.64
C SER A 135 -15.83 -27.82 -13.99
N LEU A 136 -16.76 -28.42 -14.72
CA LEU A 136 -17.77 -29.28 -14.11
C LEU A 136 -17.06 -30.34 -13.24
N LEU A 137 -17.81 -30.90 -12.29
CA LEU A 137 -17.47 -31.79 -11.16
C LEU A 137 -17.35 -30.96 -9.86
N ALA A 138 -18.35 -30.89 -8.99
CA ALA A 138 -19.41 -31.86 -8.62
C ALA A 138 -20.79 -31.21 -8.48
#